data_AF-A0A147KGS9-F1
#
_entry.id   AF-A0A147KGS9-F1
#
_cell.length_a   1.000
_cell.length_b   1.000
_cell.length_c   1.000
_cell.angle_alpha   90.00
_cell.angle_beta   90.00
_cell.angle_gamma   90.00
#
_symmetry.space_group_name_H-M   'P 1'
#
loop_
_entity.id
_entity.type
_entity.pdbx_description
1 polymer ?
#
loop_
_entity_poly.entity_id
_entity_poly.type
_entity_poly.pdbx_seq_one_letter_code
_entity_poly.pdbx_strand_id
1 'polypeptide(L)'
;MAGRSAAGRGGVIDEDAPAAAEEAFDSAPRRGGGRRPRAGAGGRWWLWVGRAVLWAFLIVVFLNGLWLPLRENFFPRTAQEPAAEDRVEFPETAAASLAVRFAEVYLNTSPDKAEERRAALAEFVPEGQSGAFDIPGAELSATGVEVLVVDVHDDNNALVRLAADVNGQPMTLDVPVYADQGGTALVVSGRPALLAAPDKATLPDRQFETDPQARSELEETIKNFFEAYAQNHEHLDRYLAPGADVTALPSGVLQFGSIVDLKVPVAGSGTAEDARAAQVTVVWLLPDEDGEDAAELTQSYSVTVVKDGSDWYVRDIRGALNSFG
;
A
#
# COMPACT_ATOMS: atom_id res chain seq x y z
N MET A 1 -65.83 33.21 1.62
CA MET A 1 -66.59 32.43 0.61
C MET A 1 -66.05 31.01 0.69
N ALA A 2 -66.67 30.16 1.50
CA ALA A 2 -67.76 29.22 1.13
C ALA A 2 -67.16 27.88 0.64
N GLY A 3 -67.29 26.76 1.36
CA GLY A 3 -67.96 26.55 2.64
C GLY A 3 -68.00 25.08 3.08
N ARG A 4 -68.79 24.89 4.15
CA ARG A 4 -69.48 23.67 4.61
C ARG A 4 -68.60 22.59 5.23
N SER A 5 -68.68 22.38 6.56
CA SER A 5 -69.74 21.65 7.30
C SER A 5 -69.62 20.13 7.07
N ALA A 6 -69.65 19.24 8.06
CA ALA A 6 -70.10 19.33 9.44
C ALA A 6 -69.31 18.38 10.35
N ALA A 7 -69.25 18.77 11.62
CA ALA A 7 -68.75 18.01 12.74
C ALA A 7 -69.62 16.79 13.06
N GLY A 8 -69.05 15.82 13.78
CA GLY A 8 -69.87 15.01 14.68
C GLY A 8 -69.30 13.68 15.13
N ARG A 9 -68.63 13.73 16.29
CA ARG A 9 -68.91 12.85 17.45
C ARG A 9 -68.29 11.44 17.46
N GLY A 10 -67.18 11.33 18.21
CA GLY A 10 -67.16 10.64 19.49
C GLY A 10 -66.85 9.13 19.53
N GLY A 11 -65.87 8.77 20.37
CA GLY A 11 -66.01 7.64 21.30
C GLY A 11 -65.12 6.41 21.07
N VAL A 12 -63.94 6.42 21.72
CA VAL A 12 -63.25 5.39 22.56
C VAL A 12 -63.46 3.88 22.32
N ILE A 13 -62.36 3.14 22.62
CA ILE A 13 -62.20 1.70 22.97
C ILE A 13 -61.93 0.82 21.73
N ASP A 14 -61.07 -0.19 21.66
CA ASP A 14 -59.86 -0.77 22.31
C ASP A 14 -59.58 -2.06 21.47
N GLU A 15 -58.41 -2.66 21.63
CA GLU A 15 -58.09 -4.07 21.35
C GLU A 15 -58.06 -4.64 19.91
N ASP A 16 -56.91 -5.29 19.66
CA ASP A 16 -56.69 -6.59 19.04
C ASP A 16 -56.93 -6.84 17.53
N ALA A 17 -55.86 -7.34 16.91
CA ALA A 17 -55.87 -8.23 15.74
C ALA A 17 -56.54 -9.59 16.10
N PRO A 18 -56.68 -10.61 15.22
CA PRO A 18 -56.44 -10.71 13.76
C PRO A 18 -57.60 -11.43 13.00
N ALA A 19 -57.60 -11.38 11.66
CA ALA A 19 -58.30 -12.32 10.76
C ALA A 19 -57.72 -12.10 9.34
N ALA A 20 -57.65 -13.06 8.41
CA ALA A 20 -58.62 -14.11 8.14
C ALA A 20 -57.99 -15.26 7.34
N ALA A 21 -58.64 -16.41 7.47
CA ALA A 21 -58.49 -17.56 6.62
C ALA A 21 -59.67 -17.63 5.61
N GLU A 22 -59.44 -18.45 4.57
CA GLU A 22 -60.40 -19.18 3.73
C GLU A 22 -61.23 -18.43 2.68
N GLU A 23 -61.24 -18.97 1.46
CA GLU A 23 -62.48 -19.46 0.84
C GLU A 23 -62.20 -20.44 -0.31
N ALA A 24 -63.04 -21.49 -0.36
CA ALA A 24 -63.06 -22.58 -1.31
C ALA A 24 -64.19 -22.40 -2.35
N PHE A 25 -64.52 -23.51 -3.03
CA PHE A 25 -65.60 -23.79 -4.00
C PHE A 25 -65.24 -23.66 -5.49
N ASP A 26 -65.69 -24.49 -6.42
CA ASP A 26 -66.23 -25.87 -6.52
C ASP A 26 -66.56 -26.06 -8.03
N SER A 27 -66.49 -27.30 -8.55
CA SER A 27 -67.44 -27.87 -9.55
C SER A 27 -66.89 -29.06 -10.35
N ALA A 28 -67.25 -30.25 -9.84
CA ALA A 28 -68.01 -31.31 -10.51
C ALA A 28 -67.42 -32.21 -11.67
N PRO A 29 -67.94 -33.46 -11.83
CA PRO A 29 -67.16 -34.64 -12.23
C PRO A 29 -67.65 -35.35 -13.51
N ARG A 30 -66.89 -36.33 -14.05
CA ARG A 30 -67.46 -37.49 -14.78
C ARG A 30 -66.49 -38.68 -15.01
N ARG A 31 -67.13 -39.86 -15.08
CA ARG A 31 -66.70 -41.26 -14.95
C ARG A 31 -65.88 -41.88 -16.11
N GLY A 32 -65.19 -42.98 -15.77
CA GLY A 32 -64.83 -44.11 -16.64
C GLY A 32 -63.36 -44.08 -17.06
N GLY A 33 -62.52 -45.10 -16.95
CA GLY A 33 -62.67 -46.51 -16.64
C GLY A 33 -61.47 -47.23 -17.26
N GLY A 34 -60.81 -48.11 -16.50
CA GLY A 34 -60.04 -49.23 -17.07
C GLY A 34 -58.52 -49.06 -17.30
N ARG A 35 -57.81 -50.07 -16.75
CA ARG A 35 -56.58 -50.74 -17.24
C ARG A 35 -55.21 -50.05 -17.05
N ARG A 36 -54.36 -50.74 -16.27
CA ARG A 36 -52.88 -50.66 -16.35
C ARG A 36 -52.39 -51.20 -17.70
N PRO A 37 -51.28 -50.66 -18.26
CA PRO A 37 -50.02 -51.41 -18.17
C PRO A 37 -48.73 -50.56 -18.05
N ARG A 38 -47.75 -51.16 -17.36
CA ARG A 38 -46.28 -51.26 -17.56
C ARG A 38 -45.49 -50.30 -18.51
N ALA A 39 -44.41 -49.75 -17.92
CA ALA A 39 -43.02 -49.51 -18.42
C ALA A 39 -42.64 -48.32 -19.34
N GLY A 40 -41.44 -47.76 -19.05
CA GLY A 40 -40.62 -46.86 -19.89
C GLY A 40 -40.21 -45.57 -19.16
N ALA A 41 -39.21 -45.51 -18.28
CA ALA A 41 -37.76 -45.50 -18.53
C ALA A 41 -37.30 -44.44 -19.55
N GLY A 42 -36.56 -43.42 -19.05
CA GLY A 42 -35.72 -42.52 -19.86
C GLY A 42 -36.08 -41.04 -19.74
N GLY A 43 -35.29 -40.24 -19.01
CA GLY A 43 -35.32 -38.77 -19.21
C GLY A 43 -34.89 -37.88 -18.04
N ARG A 44 -34.87 -38.35 -16.78
CA ARG A 44 -34.58 -37.46 -15.63
C ARG A 44 -33.12 -37.44 -15.13
N TRP A 45 -32.22 -38.24 -15.71
CA TRP A 45 -30.82 -38.29 -15.27
C TRP A 45 -29.95 -37.17 -15.87
N TRP A 46 -30.24 -36.71 -17.08
CA TRP A 46 -29.46 -35.66 -17.75
C TRP A 46 -29.52 -34.30 -17.05
N LEU A 47 -30.64 -33.97 -16.39
CA LEU A 47 -30.75 -32.75 -15.59
C LEU A 47 -29.90 -32.80 -14.30
N TRP A 48 -29.62 -34.00 -13.78
CA TRP A 48 -28.75 -34.18 -12.63
C TRP A 48 -27.27 -34.08 -13.00
N VAL A 49 -26.88 -34.61 -14.16
CA VAL A 49 -25.50 -34.47 -14.68
C VAL A 49 -25.21 -33.00 -15.02
N GLY A 50 -26.15 -32.29 -15.66
CA GLY A 50 -25.97 -30.87 -15.97
C GLY A 50 -25.79 -29.99 -14.72
N ARG A 51 -26.55 -30.26 -13.64
CA ARG A 51 -26.37 -29.57 -12.35
C ARG A 51 -25.07 -29.98 -11.66
N ALA A 52 -24.64 -31.23 -11.74
CA ALA A 52 -23.38 -31.67 -11.16
C ALA A 52 -22.18 -31.00 -11.85
N VAL A 53 -22.22 -30.83 -13.17
CA VAL A 53 -21.17 -30.11 -13.92
C VAL A 53 -21.19 -28.61 -13.60
N LEU A 54 -22.38 -28.01 -13.49
CA LEU A 54 -22.50 -26.59 -13.11
C LEU A 54 -22.02 -26.35 -11.67
N TRP A 55 -22.37 -27.24 -10.74
CA TRP A 55 -21.86 -27.19 -9.37
C TRP A 55 -20.36 -27.44 -9.32
N ALA A 56 -19.81 -28.38 -10.11
CA ALA A 56 -18.38 -28.61 -10.19
C ALA A 56 -17.63 -27.39 -10.76
N PHE A 57 -18.17 -26.75 -11.80
CA PHE A 57 -17.60 -25.53 -12.36
C PHE A 57 -17.64 -24.36 -11.36
N LEU A 58 -18.77 -24.19 -10.66
CA LEU A 58 -18.93 -23.13 -9.67
C LEU A 58 -18.03 -23.37 -8.45
N ILE A 59 -17.84 -24.63 -8.01
CA ILE A 59 -16.89 -25.03 -6.97
C ILE A 59 -15.45 -24.79 -7.41
N VAL A 60 -15.08 -25.09 -8.66
CA VAL A 60 -13.74 -24.83 -9.20
C VAL A 60 -13.46 -23.33 -9.25
N VAL A 61 -14.42 -22.51 -9.69
CA VAL A 61 -14.28 -21.05 -9.71
C VAL A 61 -14.22 -20.47 -8.29
N PHE A 62 -15.01 -20.97 -7.35
CA PHE A 62 -14.92 -20.56 -5.93
C PHE A 62 -13.59 -20.98 -5.30
N LEU A 63 -13.10 -22.19 -5.57
CA LEU A 63 -11.81 -22.67 -5.04
C LEU A 63 -10.61 -21.96 -5.67
N ASN A 64 -10.69 -21.55 -6.94
CA ASN A 64 -9.61 -20.81 -7.60
C ASN A 64 -9.67 -19.29 -7.33
N GLY A 65 -10.85 -18.75 -7.03
CA GLY A 65 -11.06 -17.32 -6.77
C GLY A 65 -10.92 -16.87 -5.31
N LEU A 66 -10.96 -17.78 -4.33
CA LEU A 66 -10.87 -17.45 -2.89
C LEU A 66 -9.55 -17.85 -2.21
N TRP A 67 -8.57 -18.39 -2.94
CA TRP A 67 -7.27 -18.79 -2.37
C TRP A 67 -6.15 -17.74 -2.51
N LEU A 68 -6.45 -16.53 -3.00
CA LEU A 68 -5.45 -15.49 -3.29
C LEU A 68 -5.04 -14.55 -2.14
N PRO A 69 -5.60 -14.59 -0.90
CA PRO A 69 -4.99 -13.82 0.18
C PRO A 69 -4.54 -14.62 1.43
N LEU A 70 -4.53 -15.96 1.42
CA LEU A 70 -4.26 -16.75 2.65
C LEU A 70 -3.26 -17.91 2.49
N ARG A 71 -2.50 -17.97 1.38
CA ARG A 71 -1.62 -19.11 1.08
C ARG A 71 -0.12 -18.87 1.28
N GLU A 72 0.29 -17.75 1.86
CA GLU A 72 1.73 -17.46 2.02
C GLU A 72 2.39 -18.16 3.22
N ASN A 73 1.65 -18.73 4.17
CA ASN A 73 2.28 -19.09 5.45
C ASN A 73 2.41 -20.56 5.86
N PHE A 74 1.79 -21.55 5.22
CA PHE A 74 1.95 -22.94 5.71
C PHE A 74 1.90 -23.97 4.57
N PHE A 75 2.90 -24.86 4.58
CA PHE A 75 3.14 -26.08 3.78
C PHE A 75 4.11 -25.96 2.58
N PRO A 76 5.33 -26.53 2.68
CA PRO A 76 6.21 -26.70 1.54
C PRO A 76 5.58 -27.72 0.57
N ARG A 77 5.29 -27.28 -0.66
CA ARG A 77 4.85 -28.20 -1.71
C ARG A 77 6.06 -28.92 -2.26
N THR A 78 6.13 -30.22 -2.05
CA THR A 78 6.80 -31.12 -2.99
C THR A 78 5.88 -31.22 -4.22
N ALA A 79 5.90 -30.16 -5.04
CA ALA A 79 5.40 -30.22 -6.39
C ALA A 79 6.51 -30.80 -7.26
N GLN A 80 6.17 -31.82 -8.03
CA GLN A 80 7.05 -32.36 -9.05
C GLN A 80 7.30 -31.22 -10.05
N GLU A 81 8.51 -30.64 -9.98
CA GLU A 81 8.99 -29.59 -10.88
C GLU A 81 8.76 -30.06 -12.33
N PRO A 82 7.94 -29.39 -13.15
CA PRO A 82 8.30 -29.32 -14.55
C PRO A 82 9.73 -28.76 -14.56
N ALA A 83 10.66 -29.45 -15.22
CA ALA A 83 12.05 -29.02 -15.33
C ALA A 83 12.05 -27.51 -15.54
N ALA A 84 12.67 -26.78 -14.60
CA ALA A 84 12.91 -25.37 -14.77
C ALA A 84 13.66 -25.24 -16.09
N GLU A 85 12.96 -24.79 -17.14
CA GLU A 85 13.65 -24.11 -18.21
C GLU A 85 14.38 -22.97 -17.50
N ASP A 86 15.71 -22.94 -17.60
CA ASP A 86 16.56 -21.86 -17.10
C ASP A 86 16.11 -20.58 -17.80
N ARG A 87 15.02 -19.96 -17.31
CA ARG A 87 14.59 -18.64 -17.75
C ARG A 87 15.57 -17.68 -17.14
N VAL A 88 16.34 -17.05 -18.01
CA VAL A 88 17.21 -15.96 -17.62
C VAL A 88 16.29 -14.82 -17.19
N GLU A 89 16.35 -14.48 -15.91
CA GLU A 89 15.68 -13.30 -15.38
C GLU A 89 16.37 -12.02 -15.91
N PHE A 90 15.57 -11.02 -16.26
CA PHE A 90 16.10 -9.75 -16.75
C PHE A 90 17.02 -9.09 -15.69
N PRO A 91 18.22 -8.61 -16.05
CA PRO A 91 19.19 -8.10 -15.08
C PRO A 91 18.88 -6.66 -14.65
N GLU A 92 17.86 -6.48 -13.81
CA GLU A 92 17.33 -5.16 -13.41
C GLU A 92 18.40 -4.19 -12.89
N THR A 93 19.27 -4.62 -11.96
CA THR A 93 20.31 -3.76 -11.37
C THR A 93 21.31 -3.26 -12.42
N ALA A 94 21.70 -4.12 -13.35
CA ALA A 94 22.65 -3.76 -14.39
C ALA A 94 22.00 -2.83 -15.43
N ALA A 95 20.75 -3.08 -15.80
CA ALA A 95 19.96 -2.21 -16.67
C ALA A 95 19.76 -0.81 -16.04
N ALA A 96 19.45 -0.76 -14.75
CA ALA A 96 19.30 0.47 -13.99
C ALA A 96 20.60 1.30 -14.00
N SER A 97 21.74 0.66 -13.74
CA SER A 97 23.06 1.32 -13.78
C SER A 97 23.42 1.83 -15.19
N LEU A 98 23.14 1.03 -16.23
CA LEU A 98 23.34 1.45 -17.63
C LEU A 98 22.51 2.70 -17.94
N ALA A 99 21.23 2.69 -17.56
CA ALA A 99 20.30 3.79 -17.83
C ALA A 99 20.71 5.09 -17.14
N VAL A 100 21.16 5.04 -15.88
CA VAL A 100 21.66 6.23 -15.16
C VAL A 100 22.87 6.83 -15.89
N ARG A 101 23.87 6.02 -16.24
CA ARG A 101 25.07 6.49 -16.95
C ARG A 101 24.74 7.05 -18.33
N PHE A 102 23.84 6.40 -19.06
CA PHE A 102 23.34 6.91 -20.33
C PHE A 102 22.65 8.27 -20.14
N ALA A 103 21.77 8.40 -19.14
CA ALA A 103 21.01 9.62 -18.89
C ALA A 103 21.91 10.80 -18.49
N GLU A 104 22.95 10.56 -17.70
CA GLU A 104 23.97 11.57 -17.38
C GLU A 104 24.62 12.15 -18.65
N VAL A 105 24.94 11.31 -19.63
CA VAL A 105 25.54 11.77 -20.91
C VAL A 105 24.48 12.38 -21.83
N TYR A 106 23.28 11.82 -21.87
CA TYR A 106 22.20 12.25 -22.77
C TYR A 106 21.62 13.61 -22.36
N LEU A 107 21.39 13.83 -21.07
CA LEU A 107 20.74 15.03 -20.53
C LEU A 107 21.71 16.17 -20.19
N ASN A 108 23.03 15.92 -20.21
CA ASN A 108 24.04 16.98 -20.07
C ASN A 108 24.67 17.27 -21.44
N THR A 109 24.09 18.23 -22.16
CA THR A 109 24.56 18.63 -23.49
C THR A 109 24.96 20.09 -23.55
N SER A 110 26.04 20.35 -24.29
CA SER A 110 26.46 21.68 -24.73
C SER A 110 26.76 21.63 -26.23
N PRO A 111 26.41 22.68 -27.01
CA PRO A 111 26.72 22.74 -28.44
C PRO A 111 28.21 22.51 -28.77
N ASP A 112 29.11 22.99 -27.90
CA ASP A 112 30.56 22.91 -28.10
C ASP A 112 31.12 21.48 -27.90
N LYS A 113 30.36 20.59 -27.26
CA LYS A 113 30.76 19.21 -26.92
C LYS A 113 29.93 18.14 -27.63
N ALA A 114 29.26 18.50 -28.73
CA ALA A 114 28.35 17.60 -29.43
C ALA A 114 29.02 16.30 -29.93
N GLU A 115 30.24 16.40 -30.48
CA GLU A 115 31.01 15.23 -30.94
C GLU A 115 31.47 14.33 -29.78
N GLU A 116 31.97 14.93 -28.70
CA GLU A 116 32.39 14.21 -27.49
C GLU A 116 31.20 13.45 -26.88
N ARG A 117 30.04 14.11 -26.77
CA ARG A 117 28.80 13.49 -26.29
C ARG A 117 28.39 12.31 -27.18
N ARG A 118 28.43 12.46 -28.51
CA ARG A 118 28.06 11.38 -29.44
C ARG A 118 28.99 10.17 -29.30
N ALA A 119 30.29 10.41 -29.10
CA ALA A 119 31.26 9.35 -28.85
C ALA A 119 30.98 8.62 -27.53
N ALA A 120 30.68 9.37 -26.45
CA ALA A 120 30.31 8.79 -25.16
C ALA A 120 28.99 7.98 -25.25
N LEU A 121 27.99 8.47 -26.00
CA LEU A 121 26.72 7.76 -26.20
C LEU A 121 26.89 6.44 -26.96
N ALA A 122 27.94 6.29 -27.78
CA ALA A 122 28.21 5.07 -28.53
C ALA A 122 28.50 3.86 -27.64
N GLU A 123 28.91 4.06 -26.38
CA GLU A 123 29.12 2.97 -25.41
C GLU A 123 27.81 2.32 -24.95
N PHE A 124 26.68 3.03 -25.06
CA PHE A 124 25.40 2.64 -24.47
C PHE A 124 24.40 2.11 -25.51
N VAL A 125 24.69 2.27 -26.81
CA VAL A 125 23.73 2.03 -27.89
C VAL A 125 24.31 1.04 -28.91
N PRO A 126 23.47 0.37 -29.71
CA PRO A 126 23.98 -0.48 -30.78
C PRO A 126 24.89 0.29 -31.75
N GLU A 127 25.85 -0.42 -32.35
CA GLU A 127 26.82 0.19 -33.27
C GLU A 127 26.14 1.03 -34.37
N GLY A 128 26.64 2.25 -34.57
CA GLY A 128 26.10 3.18 -35.57
C GLY A 128 24.81 3.92 -35.18
N GLN A 129 24.25 3.68 -33.99
CA GLN A 129 22.98 4.30 -33.57
C GLN A 129 23.13 5.57 -32.73
N SER A 130 24.34 5.96 -32.30
CA SER A 130 24.54 7.13 -31.42
C SER A 130 24.06 8.45 -32.04
N GLY A 131 24.13 8.58 -33.37
CA GLY A 131 23.59 9.74 -34.09
C GLY A 131 22.07 9.91 -33.97
N ALA A 132 21.33 8.84 -33.61
CA ALA A 132 19.89 8.96 -33.35
C ALA A 132 19.60 9.86 -32.13
N PHE A 133 20.54 10.02 -31.21
CA PHE A 133 20.37 10.76 -29.95
C PHE A 133 20.90 12.19 -30.03
N ASP A 134 21.18 12.68 -31.24
CA ASP A 134 21.65 14.05 -31.42
C ASP A 134 20.56 15.08 -31.13
N ILE A 135 20.93 16.07 -30.32
CA ILE A 135 20.09 17.21 -29.95
C ILE A 135 20.78 18.50 -30.43
N PRO A 136 20.59 18.91 -31.69
CA PRO A 136 21.35 20.01 -32.29
C PRO A 136 20.99 21.35 -31.63
N GLY A 137 22.02 22.09 -31.22
CA GLY A 137 21.89 23.41 -30.60
C GLY A 137 21.31 23.40 -29.17
N ALA A 138 21.10 22.23 -28.58
CA ALA A 138 20.56 22.14 -27.23
C ALA A 138 21.62 22.34 -26.16
N GLU A 139 21.21 23.06 -25.12
CA GLU A 139 21.91 23.21 -23.86
C GLU A 139 21.01 22.65 -22.76
N LEU A 140 21.42 21.51 -22.20
CA LEU A 140 20.70 20.83 -21.12
C LEU A 140 21.70 20.49 -20.02
N SER A 141 21.20 20.57 -18.79
CA SER A 141 21.89 20.17 -17.58
C SER A 141 20.94 19.31 -16.77
N ALA A 142 21.42 18.18 -16.25
CA ALA A 142 20.65 17.33 -15.37
C ALA A 142 21.39 17.07 -14.06
N THR A 143 20.68 17.19 -12.96
CA THR A 143 21.13 16.83 -11.61
C THR A 143 20.17 15.86 -10.95
N GLY A 144 20.64 15.12 -9.93
CA GLY A 144 19.79 14.20 -9.18
C GLY A 144 19.21 13.06 -10.03
N VAL A 145 20.01 12.51 -10.96
CA VAL A 145 19.58 11.38 -11.80
C VAL A 145 19.47 10.12 -10.94
N GLU A 146 18.25 9.64 -10.72
CA GLU A 146 17.95 8.49 -9.85
C GLU A 146 16.97 7.53 -10.51
N VAL A 147 17.06 6.24 -10.17
CA VAL A 147 16.16 5.21 -10.70
C VAL A 147 14.86 5.21 -9.90
N LEU A 148 13.73 5.39 -10.58
CA LEU A 148 12.41 5.28 -9.95
C LEU A 148 11.88 3.85 -10.00
N VAL A 149 11.90 3.23 -11.18
CA VAL A 149 11.37 1.88 -11.40
C VAL A 149 12.01 1.25 -12.64
N VAL A 150 12.13 -0.07 -12.62
CA VAL A 150 12.44 -0.88 -13.80
C VAL A 150 11.19 -1.67 -14.16
N ASP A 151 10.53 -1.28 -15.25
CA ASP A 151 9.34 -1.97 -15.76
C ASP A 151 9.80 -3.07 -16.73
N VAL A 152 9.99 -4.29 -16.22
CA VAL A 152 10.38 -5.47 -17.03
C VAL A 152 9.20 -5.93 -17.89
N HIS A 153 9.41 -6.01 -19.20
CA HIS A 153 8.41 -6.48 -20.16
C HIS A 153 8.57 -7.98 -20.47
N ASP A 154 9.81 -8.44 -20.63
CA ASP A 154 10.17 -9.84 -20.86
C ASP A 154 11.64 -10.09 -20.45
N ASP A 155 12.14 -11.31 -20.68
CA ASP A 155 13.50 -11.76 -20.32
C ASP A 155 14.62 -10.89 -20.94
N ASN A 156 14.31 -10.11 -21.98
CA ASN A 156 15.28 -9.31 -22.73
C ASN A 156 14.95 -7.81 -22.73
N ASN A 157 13.74 -7.38 -22.39
CA ASN A 157 13.31 -5.99 -22.55
C ASN A 157 12.78 -5.40 -21.24
N ALA A 158 13.26 -4.21 -20.91
CA ALA A 158 12.71 -3.40 -19.83
C ALA A 158 12.69 -1.91 -20.16
N LEU A 159 11.83 -1.17 -19.48
CA LEU A 159 11.83 0.29 -19.48
C LEU A 159 12.34 0.77 -18.12
N VAL A 160 13.48 1.47 -18.11
CA VAL A 160 14.00 2.06 -16.89
C VAL A 160 13.51 3.50 -16.80
N ARG A 161 12.71 3.82 -15.79
CA ARG A 161 12.25 5.18 -15.52
C ARG A 161 13.17 5.84 -14.50
N LEU A 162 13.71 7.00 -14.88
CA LEU A 162 14.59 7.81 -14.04
C LEU A 162 13.91 9.10 -13.62
N ALA A 163 14.19 9.59 -12.42
CA ALA A 163 13.95 10.98 -12.02
C ALA A 163 15.19 11.82 -12.32
N ALA A 164 15.01 13.07 -12.74
CA ALA A 164 16.09 14.03 -12.88
C ALA A 164 15.56 15.46 -12.83
N ASP A 165 16.36 16.39 -12.31
CA ASP A 165 16.13 17.83 -12.46
C ASP A 165 16.81 18.33 -13.74
N VAL A 166 16.04 18.51 -14.81
CA VAL A 166 16.54 18.99 -16.10
C VAL A 166 16.38 20.50 -16.17
N ASN A 167 17.49 21.23 -16.24
CA ASN A 167 17.53 22.70 -16.20
C ASN A 167 16.76 23.28 -14.98
N GLY A 168 16.86 22.58 -13.83
CA GLY A 168 16.18 22.95 -12.59
C GLY A 168 14.67 22.67 -12.58
N GLN A 169 14.15 21.87 -13.51
CA GLN A 169 12.77 21.41 -13.51
C GLN A 169 12.71 19.89 -13.30
N PRO A 170 11.90 19.39 -12.36
CA PRO A 170 11.78 17.96 -12.12
C PRO A 170 11.07 17.29 -13.30
N MET A 171 11.68 16.24 -13.83
CA MET A 171 11.19 15.47 -14.95
C MET A 171 11.43 13.98 -14.72
N THR A 172 10.83 13.14 -15.56
CA THR A 172 11.18 11.73 -15.66
C THR A 172 11.72 11.40 -17.05
N LEU A 173 12.65 10.45 -17.11
CA LEU A 173 13.22 9.94 -18.37
C LEU A 173 13.00 8.43 -18.45
N ASP A 174 12.23 7.99 -19.43
CA ASP A 174 12.04 6.57 -19.73
C ASP A 174 13.12 6.12 -20.71
N VAL A 175 13.96 5.18 -20.31
CA VAL A 175 15.09 4.64 -21.08
C VAL A 175 14.81 3.16 -21.42
N PRO A 176 14.54 2.83 -22.70
CA PRO A 176 14.32 1.44 -23.10
C PRO A 176 15.67 0.69 -23.11
N VAL A 177 15.75 -0.44 -22.41
CA VAL A 177 16.95 -1.26 -22.28
C VAL A 177 16.67 -2.66 -22.81
N TYR A 178 17.60 -3.17 -23.61
CA TYR A 178 17.63 -4.54 -24.08
C TYR A 178 18.80 -5.30 -23.46
N ALA A 179 18.54 -6.52 -23.00
CA ALA A 179 19.50 -7.46 -22.45
C ALA A 179 19.67 -8.64 -23.40
N ASP A 180 20.92 -9.08 -23.60
CA ASP A 180 21.27 -10.28 -24.35
C ASP A 180 22.25 -11.14 -23.55
N GLN A 181 22.51 -12.35 -24.04
CA GLN A 181 23.53 -13.26 -23.52
C GLN A 181 23.34 -13.59 -22.04
N GLY A 182 22.09 -13.76 -21.62
CA GLY A 182 21.78 -14.05 -20.22
C GLY A 182 21.96 -12.84 -19.29
N GLY A 183 21.87 -11.62 -19.82
CA GLY A 183 21.98 -10.38 -19.05
C GLY A 183 23.39 -9.81 -18.92
N THR A 184 24.38 -10.39 -19.60
CA THR A 184 25.77 -9.90 -19.60
C THR A 184 26.06 -8.85 -20.66
N ALA A 185 25.16 -8.67 -21.64
CA ALA A 185 25.24 -7.63 -22.65
C ALA A 185 23.99 -6.75 -22.57
N LEU A 186 24.17 -5.44 -22.43
CA LEU A 186 23.07 -4.48 -22.28
C LEU A 186 23.27 -3.29 -23.23
N VAL A 187 22.17 -2.84 -23.81
CA VAL A 187 22.14 -1.65 -24.66
C VAL A 187 20.84 -0.87 -24.46
N VAL A 188 20.90 0.44 -24.67
CA VAL A 188 19.72 1.27 -24.86
C VAL A 188 19.13 0.96 -26.23
N SER A 189 17.92 0.40 -26.24
CA SER A 189 17.30 -0.20 -27.42
C SER A 189 16.47 0.77 -28.25
N GLY A 190 16.30 2.00 -27.78
CA GLY A 190 15.48 3.01 -28.45
C GLY A 190 15.70 4.42 -27.92
N ARG A 191 14.96 5.38 -28.49
CA ARG A 191 14.99 6.79 -28.04
C ARG A 191 14.37 6.89 -26.65
N PRO A 192 15.00 7.60 -25.70
CA PRO A 192 14.38 7.84 -24.42
C PRO A 192 13.25 8.86 -24.55
N ALA A 193 12.30 8.83 -23.62
CA ALA A 193 11.19 9.78 -23.56
C ALA A 193 11.30 10.65 -22.31
N LEU A 194 11.41 11.96 -22.49
CA LEU A 194 11.37 12.94 -21.41
C LEU A 194 9.89 13.27 -21.10
N LEU A 195 9.48 13.06 -19.86
CA LEU A 195 8.12 13.16 -19.37
C LEU A 195 8.07 14.10 -18.16
N ALA A 196 6.85 14.53 -17.78
CA ALA A 196 6.65 15.29 -16.55
C ALA A 196 7.03 14.46 -15.32
N ALA A 197 7.41 15.13 -14.23
CA ALA A 197 7.51 14.48 -12.92
C ALA A 197 6.13 13.98 -12.45
N PRO A 198 6.08 12.92 -11.62
CA PRO A 198 4.83 12.45 -11.03
C PRO A 198 4.13 13.55 -10.22
N ASP A 199 2.80 13.57 -10.30
CA ASP A 199 1.99 14.49 -9.49
C ASP A 199 2.11 14.19 -8.00
N LYS A 200 1.99 15.24 -7.19
CA LYS A 200 1.91 15.10 -5.73
C LYS A 200 0.64 14.34 -5.36
N ALA A 201 0.80 13.27 -4.59
CA ALA A 201 -0.34 12.53 -4.03
C ALA A 201 -1.12 13.39 -3.02
N THR A 202 -2.43 13.16 -2.93
CA THR A 202 -3.26 13.71 -1.86
C THR A 202 -3.30 12.72 -0.70
N LEU A 203 -3.06 13.20 0.52
CA LEU A 203 -3.18 12.37 1.71
C LEU A 203 -4.66 12.19 2.10
N PRO A 204 -5.10 10.98 2.48
CA PRO A 204 -6.44 10.80 3.02
C PRO A 204 -6.51 11.33 4.46
N ASP A 205 -7.60 12.02 4.78
CA ASP A 205 -7.91 12.46 6.15
C ASP A 205 -8.12 11.23 7.04
N ARG A 206 -7.28 11.08 8.08
CA ARG A 206 -7.46 10.04 9.11
C ARG A 206 -7.79 10.67 10.46
N GLN A 207 -9.05 10.55 10.86
CA GLN A 207 -9.48 10.88 12.21
C GLN A 207 -9.73 9.59 12.99
N PHE A 208 -9.38 9.61 14.28
CA PHE A 208 -9.66 8.53 15.22
C PHE A 208 -10.17 9.13 16.52
N GLU A 209 -10.99 8.36 17.25
CA GLU A 209 -11.47 8.76 18.56
C GLU A 209 -10.33 8.67 19.58
N THR A 210 -10.14 9.75 20.35
CA THR A 210 -9.07 9.85 21.34
C THR A 210 -9.59 9.63 22.76
N ASP A 211 -8.72 9.11 23.62
CA ASP A 211 -8.97 8.90 25.04
C ASP A 211 -8.15 9.91 25.88
N PRO A 212 -8.80 10.96 26.43
CA PRO A 212 -8.11 11.96 27.25
C PRO A 212 -7.56 11.41 28.56
N GLN A 213 -8.21 10.41 29.17
CA GLN A 213 -7.75 9.84 30.43
C GLN A 213 -6.46 9.06 30.21
N ALA A 214 -6.44 8.16 29.22
CA ALA A 214 -5.24 7.42 28.86
C ALA A 214 -4.10 8.36 28.43
N ARG A 215 -4.42 9.46 27.71
CA ARG A 215 -3.44 10.51 27.40
C ARG A 215 -2.80 11.08 28.66
N SER A 216 -3.58 11.50 29.65
CA SER A 216 -3.05 12.08 30.88
C SER A 216 -2.22 11.10 31.71
N GLU A 217 -2.61 9.82 31.75
CA GLU A 217 -1.82 8.78 32.43
C GLU A 217 -0.47 8.52 31.72
N LEU A 218 -0.44 8.64 30.40
CA LEU A 218 0.71 8.31 29.56
C LEU A 218 1.72 9.46 29.40
N GLU A 219 1.29 10.70 29.58
CA GLU A 219 2.06 11.91 29.24
C GLU A 219 3.46 11.95 29.88
N GLU A 220 3.55 11.69 31.18
CA GLU A 220 4.83 11.71 31.89
C GLU A 220 5.74 10.55 31.46
N THR A 221 5.18 9.35 31.31
CA THR A 221 5.92 8.18 30.82
C THR A 221 6.52 8.44 29.44
N ILE A 222 5.74 8.99 28.51
CA ILE A 222 6.20 9.26 27.14
C ILE A 222 7.25 10.37 27.12
N LYS A 223 7.07 11.43 27.92
CA LYS A 223 8.08 12.48 28.07
C LYS A 223 9.42 11.88 28.49
N ASN A 224 9.41 11.12 29.57
CA ASN A 224 10.65 10.59 30.12
C ASN A 224 11.24 9.46 29.25
N PHE A 225 10.40 8.71 28.55
CA PHE A 225 10.85 7.77 27.52
C PHE A 225 11.63 8.49 26.43
N PHE A 226 11.11 9.58 25.86
CA PHE A 226 11.81 10.32 24.78
C PHE A 226 13.10 11.01 25.27
N GLU A 227 13.14 11.46 26.53
CA GLU A 227 14.37 11.94 27.16
C GLU A 227 15.42 10.83 27.29
N ALA A 228 15.02 9.65 27.77
CA ALA A 228 15.89 8.48 27.84
C ALA A 228 16.28 7.93 26.47
N TYR A 229 15.42 8.06 25.47
CA TYR A 229 15.64 7.63 24.09
C TYR A 229 16.73 8.46 23.41
N ALA A 230 16.84 9.75 23.73
CA ALA A 230 17.83 10.65 23.13
C ALA A 230 19.10 10.82 23.96
N GLN A 231 18.97 10.96 25.30
CA GLN A 231 20.06 11.42 26.15
C GLN A 231 20.42 10.42 27.26
N ASN A 232 19.43 9.88 27.98
CA ASN A 232 19.66 9.05 29.16
C ASN A 232 19.49 7.55 28.84
N HIS A 233 20.33 7.03 27.95
CA HIS A 233 20.16 5.69 27.36
C HIS A 233 20.16 4.56 28.40
N GLU A 234 20.94 4.72 29.49
CA GLU A 234 21.00 3.81 30.63
C GLU A 234 19.67 3.68 31.40
N HIS A 235 18.72 4.57 31.13
CA HIS A 235 17.40 4.58 31.74
C HIS A 235 16.30 4.18 30.75
N LEU A 236 16.62 3.84 29.50
CA LEU A 236 15.61 3.53 28.49
C LEU A 236 14.79 2.29 28.87
N ASP A 237 15.46 1.23 29.31
CA ASP A 237 14.83 -0.07 29.63
C ASP A 237 13.70 0.03 30.66
N ARG A 238 13.71 1.03 31.54
CA ARG A 238 12.66 1.21 32.57
C ARG A 238 11.30 1.62 31.99
N TYR A 239 11.31 2.15 30.76
CA TYR A 239 10.12 2.58 30.04
C TYR A 239 9.62 1.52 29.06
N LEU A 240 10.38 0.44 28.87
CA LEU A 240 10.07 -0.59 27.90
C LEU A 240 9.21 -1.70 28.51
N ALA A 241 8.28 -2.22 27.72
CA ALA A 241 7.51 -3.40 28.10
C ALA A 241 8.43 -4.63 28.15
N PRO A 242 8.12 -5.66 28.96
CA PRO A 242 8.91 -6.89 28.99
C PRO A 242 9.08 -7.50 27.59
N GLY A 243 10.32 -7.68 27.16
CA GLY A 243 10.66 -8.24 25.85
C GLY A 243 10.57 -7.26 24.67
N ALA A 244 10.29 -5.97 24.90
CA ALA A 244 10.42 -4.94 23.89
C ALA A 244 11.90 -4.66 23.59
N ASP A 245 12.21 -4.41 22.33
CA ASP A 245 13.56 -4.08 21.85
C ASP A 245 13.51 -2.74 21.12
N VAL A 246 13.94 -1.68 21.80
CA VAL A 246 13.99 -0.32 21.27
C VAL A 246 15.40 0.20 21.42
N THR A 247 16.08 0.43 20.31
CA THR A 247 17.44 0.99 20.30
C THR A 247 17.39 2.51 20.45
N ALA A 248 18.12 3.06 21.43
CA ALA A 248 18.25 4.50 21.64
C ALA A 248 18.84 5.23 20.42
N LEU A 249 18.59 6.53 20.30
CA LEU A 249 19.26 7.36 19.31
C LEU A 249 20.76 7.46 19.58
N PRO A 250 21.61 7.70 18.57
CA PRO A 250 23.02 7.96 18.81
C PRO A 250 23.23 9.14 19.77
N SER A 251 24.09 8.95 20.78
CA SER A 251 24.33 9.96 21.82
C SER A 251 24.89 11.26 21.22
N GLY A 252 24.42 12.40 21.70
CA GLY A 252 24.94 13.71 21.33
C GLY A 252 24.48 14.24 19.97
N VAL A 253 23.61 13.52 19.23
CA VAL A 253 23.07 14.00 17.94
C VAL A 253 21.81 14.83 18.12
N LEU A 254 20.93 14.43 19.04
CA LEU A 254 19.68 15.13 19.35
C LEU A 254 19.49 15.22 20.86
N GLN A 255 18.85 16.29 21.32
CA GLN A 255 18.42 16.46 22.69
C GLN A 255 16.89 16.53 22.73
N PHE A 256 16.28 15.99 23.78
CA PHE A 256 14.85 16.10 23.96
C PHE A 256 14.47 17.55 24.26
N GLY A 257 13.66 18.16 23.41
CA GLY A 257 13.10 19.49 23.63
C GLY A 257 11.75 19.41 24.35
N SER A 258 10.73 18.95 23.64
CA SER A 258 9.37 18.82 24.20
C SER A 258 8.47 17.87 23.42
N ILE A 259 7.32 17.53 23.98
CA ILE A 259 6.20 16.92 23.26
C ILE A 259 5.21 18.04 22.93
N VAL A 260 4.91 18.23 21.65
CA VAL A 260 3.96 19.25 21.18
C VAL A 260 2.56 18.70 20.96
N ASP A 261 2.44 17.38 20.70
CA ASP A 261 1.13 16.70 20.65
C ASP A 261 1.24 15.24 21.09
N LEU A 262 0.17 14.75 21.72
CA LEU A 262 0.01 13.37 22.17
C LEU A 262 -1.44 12.93 21.99
N LYS A 263 -1.73 12.12 20.96
CA LYS A 263 -3.06 11.58 20.69
C LYS A 263 -3.05 10.08 21.02
N VAL A 264 -3.83 9.67 22.00
CA VAL A 264 -3.99 8.25 22.37
C VAL A 264 -5.35 7.79 21.87
N PRO A 265 -5.44 6.74 21.04
CA PRO A 265 -6.74 6.22 20.60
C PRO A 265 -7.51 5.59 21.76
N VAL A 266 -8.83 5.50 21.63
CA VAL A 266 -9.65 4.65 22.52
C VAL A 266 -9.20 3.19 22.42
N ALA A 267 -9.34 2.44 23.53
CA ALA A 267 -8.97 1.03 23.56
C ALA A 267 -9.75 0.22 22.49
N GLY A 268 -9.04 -0.66 21.80
CA GLY A 268 -9.67 -1.59 20.86
C GLY A 268 -10.61 -2.55 21.59
N SER A 269 -11.79 -2.79 21.04
CA SER A 269 -12.69 -3.79 21.62
C SER A 269 -12.11 -5.20 21.44
N GLY A 270 -11.99 -5.97 22.54
CA GLY A 270 -11.69 -7.40 22.49
C GLY A 270 -10.25 -7.83 22.80
N THR A 271 -9.35 -6.94 23.21
CA THR A 271 -8.02 -7.32 23.72
C THR A 271 -8.03 -7.42 25.25
N ALA A 272 -7.40 -8.46 25.81
CA ALA A 272 -7.22 -8.60 27.26
C ALA A 272 -6.20 -7.61 27.83
N GLU A 273 -5.28 -7.15 26.99
CA GLU A 273 -4.28 -6.12 27.28
C GLU A 273 -4.73 -4.79 26.67
N ASP A 274 -4.60 -3.69 27.42
CA ASP A 274 -4.82 -2.34 26.90
C ASP A 274 -3.58 -1.89 26.13
N ALA A 275 -3.51 -2.29 24.86
CA ALA A 275 -2.44 -1.94 23.95
C ALA A 275 -2.93 -0.92 22.91
N ARG A 276 -2.21 0.20 22.79
CA ARG A 276 -2.63 1.35 21.96
C ARG A 276 -1.47 1.88 21.12
N ALA A 277 -1.76 2.32 19.90
CA ALA A 277 -0.80 3.03 19.07
C ALA A 277 -1.00 4.54 19.24
N ALA A 278 -0.33 5.14 20.23
CA ALA A 278 -0.36 6.58 20.44
C ALA A 278 0.40 7.30 19.32
N GLN A 279 -0.10 8.46 18.91
CA GLN A 279 0.63 9.38 18.03
C GLN A 279 1.28 10.47 18.89
N VAL A 280 2.58 10.64 18.76
CA VAL A 280 3.36 11.61 19.54
C VAL A 280 4.13 12.50 18.58
N THR A 281 4.01 13.82 18.73
CA THR A 281 4.84 14.77 18.01
C THR A 281 5.84 15.39 18.98
N VAL A 282 7.12 15.24 18.68
CA VAL A 282 8.26 15.61 19.53
C VAL A 282 9.06 16.69 18.82
N VAL A 283 9.52 17.68 19.58
CA VAL A 283 10.54 18.64 19.16
C VAL A 283 11.87 18.18 19.72
N TRP A 284 12.81 17.90 18.83
CA TRP A 284 14.20 17.66 19.12
C TRP A 284 15.01 18.94 18.98
N LEU A 285 16.03 19.10 19.81
CA LEU A 285 17.01 20.18 19.69
C LEU A 285 18.30 19.60 19.08
N LEU A 286 18.78 20.24 18.02
CA LEU A 286 20.09 19.96 17.46
C LEU A 286 21.12 20.76 18.27
N PRO A 287 22.13 20.09 18.85
CA PRO A 287 23.22 20.81 19.51
C PRO A 287 23.97 21.66 18.49
N ASP A 288 24.15 22.94 18.81
CA ASP A 288 25.00 23.86 18.06
C ASP A 288 26.39 23.90 18.71
N GLU A 289 27.46 23.91 17.90
CA GLU A 289 28.83 23.98 18.40
C GLU A 289 29.18 25.40 18.88
N ASP A 290 28.52 26.42 18.32
CA ASP A 290 28.79 27.84 18.61
C ASP A 290 27.83 28.46 19.65
N GLY A 291 26.80 27.70 20.07
CA GLY A 291 26.03 27.96 21.30
C GLY A 291 25.07 29.14 21.27
N GLU A 292 24.72 29.68 20.10
CA GLU A 292 23.88 30.88 20.03
C GLU A 292 22.37 30.58 19.82
N ASP A 293 21.97 29.50 19.14
CA ASP A 293 20.57 29.01 19.12
C ASP A 293 20.50 27.54 18.67
N ALA A 294 19.94 26.64 19.50
CA ALA A 294 19.75 25.25 19.11
C ALA A 294 18.64 25.14 18.05
N ALA A 295 18.93 24.56 16.89
CA ALA A 295 17.93 24.36 15.84
C ALA A 295 16.89 23.32 16.29
N GLU A 296 15.61 23.58 16.01
CA GLU A 296 14.52 22.68 16.35
C GLU A 296 14.14 21.75 15.19
N LEU A 297 13.92 20.48 15.49
CA LEU A 297 13.45 19.46 14.55
C LEU A 297 12.17 18.81 15.10
N THR A 298 11.05 19.01 14.40
CA THR A 298 9.76 18.40 14.76
C THR A 298 9.58 17.06 14.06
N GLN A 299 9.30 16.00 14.81
CA GLN A 299 9.07 14.65 14.30
C GLN A 299 7.84 14.00 14.93
N SER A 300 7.09 13.24 14.13
CA SER A 300 5.91 12.51 14.59
C SER A 300 6.17 11.01 14.62
N TYR A 301 5.80 10.37 15.72
CA TYR A 301 5.99 8.97 16.02
C TYR A 301 4.67 8.26 16.26
N SER A 302 4.59 7.00 15.85
CA SER A 302 3.60 6.04 16.35
C SER A 302 4.28 5.21 17.42
N VAL A 303 3.84 5.36 18.66
CA VAL A 303 4.38 4.64 19.82
C VAL A 303 3.33 3.62 20.26
N THR A 304 3.69 2.34 20.19
CA THR A 304 2.85 1.28 20.72
C THR A 304 3.08 1.19 22.22
N VAL A 305 2.04 1.48 23.00
CA VAL A 305 2.06 1.43 24.46
C VAL A 305 1.18 0.31 24.96
N VAL A 306 1.54 -0.26 26.11
CA VAL A 306 0.76 -1.31 26.79
C VAL A 306 0.62 -0.91 28.25
N LYS A 307 -0.59 -1.03 28.78
CA LYS A 307 -0.85 -0.86 30.20
C LYS A 307 -0.67 -2.19 30.93
N ASP A 308 0.18 -2.20 31.96
CA ASP A 308 0.32 -3.31 32.89
C ASP A 308 0.07 -2.79 34.32
N GLY A 309 -1.02 -3.24 34.93
CA GLY A 309 -1.50 -2.70 36.20
C GLY A 309 -1.84 -1.21 36.12
N SER A 310 -1.12 -0.37 36.87
CA SER A 310 -1.24 1.09 36.84
C SER A 310 -0.29 1.76 35.86
N ASP A 311 0.67 1.02 35.33
CA ASP A 311 1.83 1.58 34.67
C ASP A 311 1.74 1.39 33.16
N TRP A 312 2.27 2.36 32.42
CA TRP A 312 2.34 2.33 30.96
C TRP A 312 3.76 2.04 30.52
N TYR A 313 3.91 1.17 29.53
CA TYR A 313 5.19 0.81 28.97
C TYR A 313 5.17 0.94 27.45
N VAL A 314 6.31 1.31 26.88
CA VAL A 314 6.53 1.37 25.43
C VAL A 314 6.93 -0.01 24.93
N ARG A 315 6.19 -0.52 23.95
CA ARG A 315 6.48 -1.79 23.29
C ARG A 315 7.21 -1.61 21.95
N ASP A 316 6.89 -0.55 21.21
CA ASP A 316 7.46 -0.28 19.88
C ASP A 316 7.40 1.22 19.55
N ILE A 317 8.31 1.69 18.70
CA ILE A 317 8.39 3.06 18.20
C ILE A 317 8.73 3.08 16.71
N ARG A 318 8.00 3.88 15.95
CA ARG A 318 8.21 4.08 14.50
C ARG A 318 7.77 5.45 14.05
N GLY A 319 8.14 5.86 12.84
CA GLY A 319 7.60 7.07 12.20
C GLY A 319 6.08 7.01 12.05
N ALA A 320 5.38 8.10 12.36
CA ALA A 320 3.93 8.17 12.19
C ALA A 320 3.55 8.28 10.70
N LEU A 321 2.59 7.45 10.27
CA LEU A 321 1.99 7.56 8.94
C LEU A 321 0.90 8.62 8.94
N ASN A 322 0.80 9.40 7.87
CA ASN A 322 -0.23 10.43 7.67
C ASN A 322 -0.35 11.40 8.87
N SER A 323 0.78 11.86 9.41
CA SER A 323 0.81 12.68 10.64
C SER A 323 0.67 14.19 10.40
N PHE A 324 0.47 14.61 9.15
CA PHE A 324 0.14 16.00 8.83
C PHE A 324 -1.34 16.26 9.12
N GLY A 325 -1.64 16.79 10.30
CA GLY A 325 -2.99 17.22 10.74
C GLY A 325 -3.80 16.16 11.48
#